data_AF-A0A9E2PPU2-F1
#
_entry.id   AF-A0A9E2PPU2-F1
#
_cell.length_a   1.000
_cell.length_b   1.000
_cell.length_c   1.000
_cell.angle_alpha   90.00
_cell.angle_beta   90.00
_cell.angle_gamma   90.00
#
_symmetry.space_group_name_H-M   'P 1'
#
loop_
_entity.id
_entity.type
_entity.pdbx_description
1 polymer ?
#
loop_
_entity_poly.entity_id
_entity_poly.type
_entity_poly.pdbx_seq_one_letter_code
_entity_poly.pdbx_strand_id
1 'polypeptide(L)'
;MLGQDPYVDTLYGCFRLNNPKGDQFTPEREVEIVARSGRKNRVSVPPNLRVDLPADQKVVNTDLFRLEEIGRHGDSMHLLTMRAGWNQTAADIRQIIKLDKHGTFVAKVTGPGFEIPVATSSVLPLGRNNTWIGMILVHPEVRRQGIANAMMQACVRHALEQGKVINGLDATPMGNTVYGAVGYVNSYRLWRSVFQLAEFAGKPFDRQRVTPMMETDLPEVIRYDAAAFLEREDILRKLFADGAGGCFVYRNDAGTVQGYGYSRPGRLRPFVGPFIADEEEIARQLLTAVSLKLLEDPANETAFLDTPESKFADKGVY
;
A
#
# COMPACT_ATOMS: atom_id res chain seq x y z
N MET A 1 13.33 -8.27 -23.26
CA MET A 1 14.78 -8.57 -23.18
C MET A 1 15.45 -7.37 -22.54
N LEU A 2 16.36 -7.56 -21.59
CA LEU A 2 17.12 -6.44 -20.98
C LEU A 2 18.27 -6.02 -21.91
N GLY A 3 18.68 -4.74 -21.85
CA GLY A 3 19.77 -4.17 -22.63
C GLY A 3 19.36 -3.41 -23.89
N GLN A 4 18.05 -3.23 -24.12
CA GLN A 4 17.52 -2.59 -25.33
C GLN A 4 16.87 -1.24 -25.05
N ASP A 5 16.23 -1.09 -23.89
CA ASP A 5 15.47 0.09 -23.52
C ASP A 5 15.87 0.54 -22.11
N PRO A 6 16.38 1.77 -21.93
CA PRO A 6 16.85 2.27 -20.64
C PRO A 6 15.78 2.27 -19.53
N TYR A 7 14.51 2.46 -19.90
CA TYR A 7 13.41 2.49 -18.94
C TYR A 7 13.08 1.09 -18.42
N VAL A 8 12.94 0.11 -19.32
CA VAL A 8 12.79 -1.31 -18.98
C VAL A 8 13.99 -1.79 -18.17
N ASP A 9 15.19 -1.35 -18.55
CA ASP A 9 16.44 -1.69 -17.89
C ASP A 9 16.54 -1.16 -16.46
N THR A 10 16.01 0.03 -16.21
CA THR A 10 15.88 0.59 -14.86
C THR A 10 14.84 -0.21 -14.07
N LEU A 11 13.66 -0.42 -14.64
CA LEU A 11 12.52 -0.99 -13.94
C LEU A 11 12.70 -2.49 -13.61
N TYR A 12 13.34 -3.25 -14.50
CA TYR A 12 13.54 -4.69 -14.37
C TYR A 12 15.01 -5.09 -14.23
N GLY A 13 15.90 -4.13 -14.00
CA GLY A 13 17.34 -4.34 -13.86
C GLY A 13 17.71 -5.30 -12.72
N CYS A 14 16.82 -5.51 -11.75
CA CYS A 14 17.00 -6.49 -10.68
C CYS A 14 17.34 -7.89 -11.20
N PHE A 15 16.90 -8.24 -12.41
CA PHE A 15 17.16 -9.55 -12.97
C PHE A 15 18.61 -9.76 -13.44
N ARG A 16 19.41 -8.70 -13.49
CA ARG A 16 20.86 -8.72 -13.77
C ARG A 16 21.69 -9.14 -12.57
N LEU A 17 21.12 -9.06 -11.37
CA LEU A 17 21.84 -9.21 -10.13
C LEU A 17 22.14 -10.69 -9.86
N ASN A 18 23.40 -10.98 -9.55
CA ASN A 18 23.85 -12.23 -8.97
C ASN A 18 24.00 -12.04 -7.47
N ASN A 19 23.07 -12.60 -6.68
CA ASN A 19 23.07 -12.44 -5.23
C ASN A 19 23.65 -13.69 -4.54
N PRO A 20 24.90 -13.65 -4.03
CA PRO A 20 25.53 -14.82 -3.40
C PRO A 20 24.86 -15.21 -2.07
N LYS A 21 24.12 -14.29 -1.45
CA LYS A 21 23.31 -14.55 -0.25
C LYS A 21 21.87 -14.88 -0.62
N GLY A 22 21.52 -14.95 -1.91
CA GLY A 22 20.18 -14.89 -2.48
C GLY A 22 19.95 -15.90 -3.59
N ASP A 23 19.15 -15.48 -4.56
CA ASP A 23 19.05 -16.17 -5.85
C ASP A 23 20.25 -15.79 -6.72
N GLN A 24 20.86 -16.79 -7.34
CA GLN A 24 21.97 -16.58 -8.27
C GLN A 24 21.46 -16.15 -9.65
N PHE A 25 22.32 -15.47 -10.41
CA PHE A 25 21.99 -15.00 -11.74
C PHE A 25 21.82 -16.16 -12.73
N THR A 26 20.75 -16.09 -13.54
CA THR A 26 20.57 -16.95 -14.72
C THR A 26 20.29 -16.07 -15.95
N PRO A 27 20.94 -16.33 -17.11
CA PRO A 27 20.71 -15.55 -18.33
C PRO A 27 19.26 -15.62 -18.83
N GLU A 28 18.60 -16.75 -18.60
CA GLU A 28 17.19 -16.94 -18.88
C GLU A 28 16.47 -17.49 -17.66
N ARG A 29 15.26 -16.99 -17.42
CA ARG A 29 14.35 -17.54 -16.41
C ARG A 29 12.91 -17.19 -16.70
N GLU A 30 12.02 -18.08 -16.29
CA GLU A 30 10.60 -17.76 -16.18
C GLU A 30 10.33 -17.15 -14.82
N VAL A 31 9.74 -15.95 -14.82
CA VAL A 31 9.40 -15.23 -13.59
C VAL A 31 7.95 -14.79 -13.62
N GLU A 32 7.31 -14.91 -12.48
CA GLU A 32 6.05 -14.23 -12.26
C GLU A 32 6.35 -12.79 -11.85
N ILE A 33 5.91 -11.82 -12.67
CA ILE A 33 6.13 -10.39 -12.41
C ILE A 33 5.10 -9.88 -11.41
N VAL A 34 3.84 -10.33 -11.53
CA VAL A 34 2.75 -9.95 -10.65
C VAL A 34 2.42 -11.16 -9.78
N ALA A 35 2.65 -11.09 -8.47
CA ALA A 35 2.48 -12.27 -7.62
C ALA A 35 1.06 -12.83 -7.71
N ARG A 36 0.96 -14.16 -7.83
CA ARG A 36 -0.31 -14.92 -7.92
C ARG A 36 -1.18 -14.55 -9.13
N SER A 37 -0.60 -13.99 -10.18
CA SER A 37 -1.25 -13.80 -11.48
C SER A 37 -1.46 -15.10 -12.26
N GLY A 38 -0.68 -16.15 -11.95
CA GLY A 38 -0.61 -17.37 -12.75
C GLY A 38 0.13 -17.21 -14.08
N ARG A 39 0.57 -15.99 -14.43
CA ARG A 39 1.26 -15.68 -15.69
C ARG A 39 2.77 -15.59 -15.48
N LYS A 40 3.49 -16.54 -16.06
CA LYS A 40 4.96 -16.51 -16.14
C LYS A 40 5.41 -15.73 -17.37
N ASN A 41 6.47 -14.95 -17.22
CA ASN A 41 7.10 -14.19 -18.28
C ASN A 41 8.54 -14.69 -18.43
N ARG A 42 8.96 -14.96 -19.66
CA ARG A 42 10.35 -15.28 -19.96
C ARG A 42 11.17 -13.99 -19.92
N VAL A 43 12.12 -13.91 -19.00
CA VAL A 43 13.10 -12.85 -18.91
C VAL A 43 14.42 -13.38 -19.45
N SER A 44 15.00 -12.64 -20.41
CA SER A 44 16.31 -12.90 -20.97
C SER A 44 17.22 -11.69 -20.70
N VAL A 45 18.39 -11.98 -20.14
CA VAL A 45 19.42 -11.02 -19.74
C VAL A 45 20.73 -11.41 -20.43
N PRO A 46 21.27 -10.55 -21.32
CA PRO A 46 22.61 -10.73 -21.87
C PRO A 46 23.64 -10.96 -20.76
N PRO A 47 24.51 -11.99 -20.84
CA PRO A 47 25.47 -12.29 -19.78
C PRO A 47 26.40 -11.14 -19.41
N ASN A 48 26.72 -10.26 -20.35
CA ASN A 48 27.54 -9.07 -20.14
C ASN A 48 26.86 -7.97 -19.31
N LEU A 49 25.54 -8.05 -19.09
CA LEU A 49 24.81 -7.14 -18.20
C LEU A 49 24.72 -7.65 -16.76
N ARG A 50 25.30 -8.82 -16.46
CA ARG A 50 25.34 -9.37 -15.11
C ARG A 50 26.03 -8.39 -14.15
N VAL A 51 25.45 -8.26 -12.96
CA VAL A 51 26.00 -7.45 -11.85
C VAL A 51 26.19 -8.37 -10.65
N ASP A 52 27.43 -8.55 -10.23
CA ASP A 52 27.77 -9.34 -9.05
C ASP A 52 27.64 -8.53 -7.77
N LEU A 53 26.79 -9.00 -6.85
CA LEU A 53 26.72 -8.44 -5.51
C LEU A 53 27.86 -9.02 -4.64
N PRO A 54 28.35 -8.27 -3.64
CA PRO A 54 29.44 -8.71 -2.76
C PRO A 54 29.10 -10.01 -2.03
N ALA A 55 30.07 -10.93 -1.97
CA ALA A 55 29.93 -12.22 -1.30
C ALA A 55 30.24 -12.15 0.21
N ASP A 56 31.28 -11.37 0.54
CA ASP A 56 31.85 -11.20 1.87
C ASP A 56 31.03 -10.27 2.77
N GLN A 57 30.36 -9.26 2.21
CA GLN A 57 29.56 -8.30 2.98
C GLN A 57 28.16 -8.06 2.38
N LYS A 58 27.31 -7.35 3.13
CA LYS A 58 25.96 -6.97 2.67
C LYS A 58 26.07 -5.76 1.74
N VAL A 59 25.21 -5.68 0.72
CA VAL A 59 25.18 -4.55 -0.25
C VAL A 59 25.06 -3.20 0.46
N VAL A 60 24.26 -3.10 1.52
CA VAL A 60 24.10 -1.84 2.28
C VAL A 60 25.40 -1.32 2.92
N ASN A 61 26.44 -2.15 3.01
CA ASN A 61 27.74 -1.80 3.56
C ASN A 61 28.79 -1.53 2.47
N THR A 62 28.39 -1.35 1.21
CA THR A 62 29.31 -1.10 0.10
C THR A 62 28.95 0.16 -0.67
N ASP A 63 29.89 0.63 -1.48
CA ASP A 63 29.68 1.77 -2.37
C ASP A 63 28.66 1.52 -3.48
N LEU A 64 28.16 0.28 -3.63
CA LEU A 64 27.08 -0.03 -4.57
C LEU A 64 25.72 0.44 -4.06
N PHE A 65 25.53 0.65 -2.75
CA PHE A 65 24.24 1.01 -2.20
C PHE A 65 24.03 2.52 -2.16
N ARG A 66 22.86 2.95 -2.65
CA ARG A 66 22.37 4.32 -2.51
C ARG A 66 20.95 4.29 -1.98
N LEU A 67 20.64 5.17 -1.04
CA LEU A 67 19.29 5.42 -0.52
C LEU A 67 19.05 6.92 -0.61
N GLU A 68 17.97 7.31 -1.28
CA GLU A 68 17.64 8.71 -1.54
C GLU A 68 16.11 8.90 -1.61
N GLU A 69 15.66 10.15 -1.72
CA GLU A 69 14.26 10.46 -2.02
C GLU A 69 13.83 9.82 -3.34
N ILE A 70 12.57 9.39 -3.44
CA ILE A 70 12.10 8.55 -4.55
C ILE A 70 12.23 9.21 -5.93
N GLY A 71 12.16 10.54 -6.01
CA GLY A 71 12.25 11.29 -7.26
C GLY A 71 11.38 10.72 -8.37
N ARG A 72 12.00 10.30 -9.47
CA ARG A 72 11.32 9.71 -10.65
C ARG A 72 10.95 8.23 -10.51
N HIS A 73 11.29 7.57 -9.41
CA HIS A 73 11.19 6.10 -9.27
C HIS A 73 9.82 5.62 -8.75
N GLY A 74 8.75 6.39 -8.98
CA GLY A 74 7.38 5.99 -8.63
C GLY A 74 6.95 4.69 -9.32
N ASP A 75 7.36 4.49 -10.57
CA ASP A 75 7.06 3.24 -11.30
C ASP A 75 7.74 2.02 -10.66
N SER A 76 8.90 2.20 -10.02
CA SER A 76 9.56 1.13 -9.26
C SER A 76 8.74 0.75 -8.02
N MET A 77 8.16 1.71 -7.31
CA MET A 77 7.23 1.42 -6.21
C MET A 77 5.99 0.68 -6.71
N HIS A 78 5.44 1.09 -7.85
CA HIS A 78 4.29 0.43 -8.46
C HIS A 78 4.62 -1.01 -8.88
N LEU A 79 5.75 -1.25 -9.53
CA LEU A 79 6.23 -2.59 -9.86
C LEU A 79 6.37 -3.45 -8.61
N LEU A 80 7.04 -2.95 -7.58
CA LEU A 80 7.26 -3.70 -6.34
C LEU A 80 5.94 -4.03 -5.63
N THR A 81 4.98 -3.12 -5.66
CA THR A 81 3.61 -3.34 -5.17
C THR A 81 2.96 -4.52 -5.92
N MET A 82 3.08 -4.56 -7.25
CA MET A 82 2.57 -5.68 -8.06
C MET A 82 3.33 -6.99 -7.77
N ARG A 83 4.65 -6.93 -7.60
CA ARG A 83 5.48 -8.09 -7.21
C ARG A 83 5.13 -8.63 -5.83
N ALA A 84 4.61 -7.80 -4.94
CA ALA A 84 4.11 -8.21 -3.63
C ALA A 84 2.66 -8.73 -3.68
N GLY A 85 1.99 -8.64 -4.84
CA GLY A 85 0.58 -9.02 -5.01
C GLY A 85 -0.38 -8.02 -4.37
N TRP A 86 0.09 -6.80 -4.07
CA TRP A 86 -0.71 -5.79 -3.41
C TRP A 86 -1.66 -5.08 -4.39
N ASN A 87 -2.72 -4.46 -3.85
CA ASN A 87 -3.88 -3.99 -4.62
C ASN A 87 -3.84 -2.50 -4.99
N GLN A 88 -2.77 -1.78 -4.63
CA GLN A 88 -2.67 -0.35 -4.93
C GLN A 88 -2.56 -0.10 -6.43
N THR A 89 -3.21 0.98 -6.87
CA THR A 89 -3.18 1.46 -8.26
C THR A 89 -1.98 2.38 -8.50
N ALA A 90 -1.67 2.70 -9.76
CA ALA A 90 -0.68 3.72 -10.06
C ALA A 90 -1.10 5.11 -9.53
N ALA A 91 -2.40 5.39 -9.42
CA ALA A 91 -2.91 6.61 -8.81
C ALA A 91 -2.60 6.66 -7.32
N ASP A 92 -2.79 5.55 -6.59
CA ASP A 92 -2.43 5.45 -5.17
C ASP A 92 -0.94 5.77 -4.95
N ILE A 93 -0.05 5.19 -5.77
CA ILE A 93 1.39 5.43 -5.68
C ILE A 93 1.72 6.91 -5.88
N ARG A 94 1.12 7.55 -6.90
CA ARG A 94 1.31 8.99 -7.13
C ARG A 94 0.82 9.83 -5.95
N GLN A 95 -0.28 9.44 -5.30
CA GLN A 95 -0.77 10.17 -4.13
C GLN A 95 0.14 10.00 -2.91
N ILE A 96 0.62 8.78 -2.65
CA ILE A 96 1.59 8.51 -1.57
C ILE A 96 2.81 9.43 -1.72
N ILE A 97 3.38 9.51 -2.93
CA ILE A 97 4.53 10.38 -3.20
C ILE A 97 4.16 11.87 -3.07
N LYS A 98 2.96 12.26 -3.49
CA LYS A 98 2.51 13.66 -3.43
C LYS A 98 2.24 14.14 -1.99
N LEU A 99 1.78 13.26 -1.11
CA LEU A 99 1.51 13.57 0.30
C LEU A 99 2.78 13.99 1.03
N ASP A 100 3.90 13.30 0.78
CA ASP A 100 5.20 13.73 1.25
C ASP A 100 6.30 13.29 0.26
N LYS A 101 6.75 14.25 -0.56
CA LYS A 101 7.80 14.04 -1.57
C LYS A 101 9.17 13.75 -0.94
N HIS A 102 9.40 14.21 0.29
CA HIS A 102 10.63 14.02 1.03
C HIS A 102 10.57 12.78 1.93
N GLY A 103 9.35 12.37 2.32
CA GLY A 103 9.09 11.17 3.12
C GLY A 103 9.00 9.88 2.32
N THR A 104 9.22 9.91 1.01
CA THR A 104 9.19 8.72 0.16
C THR A 104 10.57 8.42 -0.41
N PHE A 105 11.04 7.18 -0.27
CA PHE A 105 12.42 6.80 -0.55
C PHE A 105 12.55 5.69 -1.58
N VAL A 106 13.69 5.67 -2.26
CA VAL A 106 14.16 4.57 -3.11
C VAL A 106 15.56 4.14 -2.67
N ALA A 107 15.79 2.83 -2.67
CA ALA A 107 17.12 2.26 -2.56
C ALA A 107 17.54 1.65 -3.90
N LYS A 108 18.79 1.88 -4.28
CA LYS A 108 19.36 1.51 -5.57
C LYS A 108 20.65 0.72 -5.37
N VAL A 109 20.89 -0.23 -6.27
CA VAL A 109 22.22 -0.80 -6.51
C VAL A 109 22.80 -0.06 -7.71
N THR A 110 23.90 0.65 -7.50
CA THR A 110 24.54 1.52 -8.48
C THR A 110 25.98 1.09 -8.73
N GLY A 111 26.46 1.25 -9.96
CA GLY A 111 27.85 1.02 -10.32
C GLY A 111 28.14 1.61 -11.70
N PRO A 112 29.34 1.35 -12.25
CA PRO A 112 29.69 1.84 -13.59
C PRO A 112 28.68 1.38 -14.65
N GLY A 113 27.94 2.33 -15.22
CA GLY A 113 26.97 2.06 -16.30
C GLY A 113 25.64 1.45 -15.87
N PHE A 114 25.32 1.35 -14.57
CA PHE A 114 24.00 0.90 -14.13
C PHE A 114 23.51 1.58 -12.85
N GLU A 115 22.20 1.74 -12.79
CA GLU A 115 21.45 2.16 -11.61
C GLU A 115 20.16 1.34 -11.58
N ILE A 116 20.00 0.53 -10.55
CA ILE A 116 18.89 -0.40 -10.44
C ILE A 116 18.13 -0.08 -9.15
N PRO A 117 16.91 0.49 -9.22
CA PRO A 117 16.01 0.59 -8.08
C PRO A 117 15.65 -0.81 -7.58
N VAL A 118 15.87 -1.04 -6.29
CA VAL A 118 15.69 -2.37 -5.69
C VAL A 118 14.79 -2.36 -4.47
N ALA A 119 14.46 -1.20 -3.92
CA ALA A 119 13.51 -1.09 -2.83
C ALA A 119 12.87 0.30 -2.76
N THR A 120 11.72 0.37 -2.11
CA THR A 120 11.01 1.62 -1.81
C THR A 120 10.50 1.63 -0.38
N SER A 121 10.16 2.81 0.14
CA SER A 121 9.43 3.01 1.39
C SER A 121 8.76 4.38 1.42
N SER A 122 7.80 4.59 2.32
CA SER A 122 7.13 5.88 2.51
C SER A 122 6.83 6.16 3.98
N VAL A 123 6.90 7.42 4.36
CA VAL A 123 6.39 7.99 5.61
C VAL A 123 5.21 8.87 5.24
N LEU A 124 4.00 8.40 5.52
CA LEU A 124 2.78 9.12 5.21
C LEU A 124 2.43 10.08 6.35
N PRO A 125 2.29 11.40 6.09
CA PRO A 125 1.82 12.33 7.09
C PRO A 125 0.33 12.08 7.38
N LEU A 126 0.00 11.97 8.66
CA LEU A 126 -1.37 11.84 9.18
C LEU A 126 -1.67 13.09 10.01
N GLY A 127 -2.34 14.06 9.40
CA GLY A 127 -2.65 15.33 10.04
C GLY A 127 -1.40 16.06 10.51
N ARG A 128 -1.52 16.77 11.64
CA ARG A 128 -0.45 17.66 12.10
C ARG A 128 0.72 16.90 12.71
N ASN A 129 0.42 15.94 13.59
CA ASN A 129 1.41 15.38 14.52
C ASN A 129 1.77 13.93 14.26
N ASN A 130 1.08 13.24 13.35
CA ASN A 130 1.19 11.79 13.21
C ASN A 130 1.79 11.39 11.86
N THR A 131 2.35 10.18 11.82
CA THR A 131 2.84 9.54 10.61
C THR A 131 2.55 8.05 10.61
N TRP A 132 2.50 7.47 9.41
CA TRP A 132 2.40 6.04 9.19
C TRP A 132 3.48 5.58 8.23
N ILE A 133 4.27 4.59 8.62
CA ILE A 133 5.31 4.04 7.75
C ILE A 133 4.69 2.94 6.89
N GLY A 134 4.95 2.98 5.59
CA GLY A 134 4.36 2.08 4.62
C GLY A 134 5.27 1.83 3.43
N MET A 135 4.76 1.03 2.49
CA MET A 135 5.40 0.77 1.19
C MET A 135 6.85 0.27 1.27
N ILE A 136 7.25 -0.32 2.41
CA ILE A 136 8.56 -0.97 2.58
C ILE A 136 8.56 -2.25 1.75
N LEU A 137 9.11 -2.13 0.55
CA LEU A 137 9.14 -3.19 -0.45
C LEU A 137 10.57 -3.37 -0.93
N VAL A 138 11.04 -4.61 -0.94
CA VAL A 138 12.38 -4.96 -1.41
C VAL A 138 12.25 -6.04 -2.48
N HIS A 139 12.94 -5.84 -3.61
CA HIS A 139 13.01 -6.82 -4.68
C HIS A 139 13.46 -8.18 -4.13
N PRO A 140 12.78 -9.29 -4.48
CA PRO A 140 13.19 -10.64 -4.08
C PRO A 140 14.67 -10.93 -4.36
N GLU A 141 15.16 -10.45 -5.50
CA GLU A 141 16.51 -10.70 -6.02
C GLU A 141 17.61 -10.10 -5.13
N VAL A 142 17.30 -9.11 -4.28
CA VAL A 142 18.28 -8.46 -3.37
C VAL A 142 17.96 -8.65 -1.89
N ARG A 143 17.10 -9.62 -1.54
CA ARG A 143 16.81 -9.90 -0.14
C ARG A 143 18.06 -10.40 0.59
N ARG A 144 17.99 -10.34 1.93
CA ARG A 144 19.08 -10.70 2.87
C ARG A 144 20.32 -9.80 2.78
N GLN A 145 20.22 -8.67 2.07
CA GLN A 145 21.27 -7.68 1.93
C GLN A 145 21.13 -6.49 2.91
N GLY A 146 20.26 -6.55 3.92
CA GLY A 146 20.07 -5.48 4.91
C GLY A 146 19.22 -4.29 4.45
N ILE A 147 18.76 -4.29 3.19
CA ILE A 147 18.05 -3.16 2.56
C ILE A 147 16.78 -2.75 3.32
N ALA A 148 15.93 -3.72 3.71
CA ALA A 148 14.69 -3.40 4.43
C ALA A 148 14.94 -2.64 5.74
N ASN A 149 16.00 -3.01 6.48
CA ASN A 149 16.38 -2.30 7.70
C ASN A 149 16.89 -0.89 7.40
N ALA A 150 17.71 -0.71 6.35
CA ALA A 150 18.17 0.62 5.94
C ALA A 150 17.00 1.54 5.55
N MET A 151 16.01 1.02 4.80
CA MET A 151 14.79 1.75 4.44
C MET A 151 13.98 2.14 5.68
N MET A 152 13.82 1.21 6.63
CA MET A 152 13.12 1.47 7.88
C MET A 152 13.80 2.58 8.70
N GLN A 153 15.13 2.54 8.82
CA GLN A 153 15.92 3.55 9.52
C GLN A 153 15.81 4.93 8.86
N ALA A 154 15.76 5.00 7.53
CA ALA A 154 15.50 6.25 6.82
C ALA A 154 14.11 6.81 7.12
N CYS A 155 13.07 5.96 7.13
CA CYS A 155 11.72 6.36 7.48
C CYS A 155 11.61 6.88 8.92
N VAL A 156 12.21 6.19 9.89
CA VAL A 156 12.22 6.62 11.30
C VAL A 156 12.92 7.96 11.43
N ARG A 157 14.10 8.13 10.81
CA ARG A 157 14.85 9.38 10.85
C ARG A 157 14.05 10.56 10.29
N HIS A 158 13.44 10.38 9.12
CA HIS A 158 12.58 11.40 8.52
C HIS A 158 11.43 11.80 9.44
N ALA A 159 10.71 10.83 10.00
CA ALA A 159 9.60 11.12 10.90
C ALA A 159 10.04 11.90 12.16
N LEU A 160 11.20 11.55 12.73
CA LEU A 160 11.79 12.26 13.87
C LEU A 160 12.24 13.68 13.51
N GLU A 161 12.85 13.87 12.33
CA GLU A 161 13.25 15.19 11.83
C GLU A 161 12.04 16.11 11.58
N GLN A 162 10.89 15.54 11.20
CA GLN A 162 9.63 16.27 11.11
C GLN A 162 8.98 16.56 12.48
N GLY A 163 9.54 16.04 13.58
CA GLY A 163 8.96 16.17 14.92
C GLY A 163 7.60 15.48 15.08
N LYS A 164 7.32 14.45 14.27
CA LYS A 164 6.03 13.74 14.26
C LYS A 164 6.13 12.38 14.96
N VAL A 165 5.00 11.93 15.49
CA VAL A 165 4.83 10.61 16.10
C VAL A 165 4.72 9.56 15.00
N ILE A 166 5.42 8.44 15.19
CA ILE A 166 5.33 7.27 14.32
C ILE A 166 4.26 6.34 14.89
N ASN A 167 3.07 6.31 14.30
CA ASN A 167 1.93 5.62 14.91
C ASN A 167 1.90 4.13 14.62
N GLY A 168 2.44 3.72 13.47
CA GLY A 168 2.37 2.31 13.08
C GLY A 168 2.84 2.02 11.67
N LEU A 169 2.70 0.75 11.33
CA LEU A 169 2.82 0.17 10.01
C LEU A 169 2.02 -1.14 9.97
N ASP A 170 1.61 -1.57 8.78
CA ASP A 170 0.95 -2.86 8.60
C ASP A 170 1.97 -3.93 8.24
N ALA A 171 2.34 -4.75 9.22
CA ALA A 171 3.39 -5.76 9.05
C ALA A 171 2.86 -7.00 8.32
N THR A 172 3.54 -7.37 7.21
CA THR A 172 3.42 -8.74 6.68
C THR A 172 4.20 -9.71 7.58
N PRO A 173 3.87 -11.02 7.59
CA PRO A 173 4.64 -12.01 8.36
C PRO A 173 6.15 -11.96 8.08
N MET A 174 6.53 -11.72 6.83
CA MET A 174 7.94 -11.56 6.43
C MET A 174 8.55 -10.26 6.98
N GLY A 175 7.79 -9.17 6.97
CA GLY A 175 8.23 -7.86 7.47
C GLY A 175 8.40 -7.79 8.98
N ASN A 176 7.62 -8.58 9.75
CA ASN A 176 7.60 -8.48 11.21
C ASN A 176 8.99 -8.68 11.86
N THR A 177 9.83 -9.52 11.26
CA THR A 177 11.22 -9.74 11.71
C THR A 177 12.12 -8.51 11.62
N VAL A 178 11.83 -7.57 10.69
CA VAL A 178 12.60 -6.34 10.51
C VAL A 178 12.16 -5.28 11.53
N TYR A 179 10.86 -5.19 11.81
CA TYR A 179 10.30 -4.10 12.60
C TYR A 179 10.57 -4.24 14.10
N GLY A 180 10.57 -5.48 14.63
CA GLY A 180 10.92 -5.72 16.03
C GLY A 180 12.35 -5.26 16.39
N ALA A 181 13.29 -5.32 15.43
CA ALA A 181 14.67 -4.88 15.64
C ALA A 181 14.80 -3.35 15.82
N VAL A 182 13.78 -2.58 15.43
CA VAL A 182 13.76 -1.11 15.57
C VAL A 182 12.73 -0.64 16.62
N GLY A 183 12.28 -1.55 17.48
CA GLY A 183 11.45 -1.24 18.64
C GLY A 183 9.94 -1.29 18.42
N TYR A 184 9.47 -1.74 17.24
CA TYR A 184 8.04 -1.96 17.05
C TYR A 184 7.55 -3.14 17.89
N VAL A 185 6.37 -2.97 18.46
CA VAL A 185 5.64 -4.02 19.16
C VAL A 185 4.36 -4.35 18.39
N ASN A 186 3.93 -5.61 18.47
CA ASN A 186 2.66 -6.00 17.84
C ASN A 186 1.50 -5.28 18.54
N SER A 187 0.59 -4.69 17.75
CA SER A 187 -0.64 -4.06 18.27
C SER A 187 -1.82 -5.01 18.12
N TYR A 188 -2.34 -5.16 16.90
CA TYR A 188 -3.39 -6.11 16.54
C TYR A 188 -3.21 -6.59 15.11
N ARG A 189 -3.93 -7.64 14.72
CA ARG A 189 -3.95 -8.13 13.34
C ARG A 189 -5.00 -7.41 12.52
N LEU A 190 -4.71 -7.22 11.23
CA LEU A 190 -5.67 -6.76 10.24
C LEU A 190 -6.05 -7.92 9.32
N TRP A 191 -7.36 -8.13 9.15
CA TRP A 191 -7.92 -9.09 8.22
C TRP A 191 -8.33 -8.36 6.96
N ARG A 192 -7.70 -8.73 5.84
CA ARG A 192 -8.15 -8.33 4.50
C ARG A 192 -9.16 -9.35 4.00
N SER A 193 -10.43 -9.01 4.13
CA SER A 193 -11.55 -9.82 3.69
C SER A 193 -11.85 -9.58 2.22
N VAL A 194 -12.24 -10.65 1.53
CA VAL A 194 -12.81 -10.61 0.17
C VAL A 194 -14.24 -11.06 0.29
N PHE A 195 -15.16 -10.27 -0.27
CA PHE A 195 -16.57 -10.62 -0.31
C PHE A 195 -17.14 -10.43 -1.70
N GLN A 196 -18.20 -11.17 -2.01
CA GLN A 196 -18.93 -11.08 -3.26
C GLN A 196 -19.89 -9.90 -3.19
N LEU A 197 -19.79 -8.97 -4.14
CA LEU A 197 -20.67 -7.80 -4.16
C LEU A 197 -22.13 -8.22 -4.39
N ALA A 198 -22.35 -9.30 -5.16
CA ALA A 198 -23.68 -9.84 -5.45
C ALA A 198 -24.47 -10.26 -4.20
N GLU A 199 -23.81 -10.54 -3.07
CA GLU A 199 -24.47 -10.81 -1.78
C GLU A 199 -25.27 -9.61 -1.26
N PHE A 200 -25.04 -8.40 -1.78
CA PHE A 200 -25.76 -7.18 -1.44
C PHE A 200 -26.86 -6.83 -2.43
N ALA A 201 -26.98 -7.53 -3.55
CA ALA A 201 -28.00 -7.26 -4.56
C ALA A 201 -29.41 -7.35 -3.94
N GLY A 202 -30.21 -6.30 -4.12
CA GLY A 202 -31.57 -6.22 -3.58
C GLY A 202 -31.66 -6.04 -2.05
N LYS A 203 -30.54 -5.96 -1.32
CA LYS A 203 -30.58 -5.67 0.12
C LYS A 203 -31.02 -4.22 0.37
N PRO A 204 -32.00 -3.99 1.27
CA PRO A 204 -32.43 -2.65 1.60
C PRO A 204 -31.41 -1.95 2.51
N PHE A 205 -31.41 -0.63 2.46
CA PHE A 205 -30.80 0.26 3.44
C PHE A 205 -31.66 1.51 3.57
N ASP A 206 -31.57 2.24 4.68
CA ASP A 206 -32.32 3.46 4.90
C ASP A 206 -31.74 4.60 4.06
N ARG A 207 -32.40 4.93 2.94
CA ARG A 207 -31.98 6.01 2.03
C ARG A 207 -32.18 7.42 2.59
N GLN A 208 -32.93 7.56 3.68
CA GLN A 208 -33.09 8.86 4.35
C GLN A 208 -31.89 9.12 5.28
N ARG A 209 -31.36 8.07 5.90
CA ARG A 209 -30.21 8.17 6.81
C ARG A 209 -28.87 7.99 6.13
N VAL A 210 -28.76 7.06 5.18
CA VAL A 210 -27.56 6.82 4.38
C VAL A 210 -27.69 7.55 3.05
N THR A 211 -26.92 8.62 2.91
CA THR A 211 -26.94 9.47 1.71
C THR A 211 -25.56 9.49 1.04
N PRO A 212 -25.50 9.66 -0.29
CA PRO A 212 -24.23 9.92 -0.96
C PRO A 212 -23.55 11.14 -0.34
N MET A 213 -22.28 11.00 0.00
CA MET A 213 -21.49 12.07 0.59
C MET A 213 -21.25 13.17 -0.44
N MET A 214 -21.43 14.41 -0.03
CA MET A 214 -21.12 15.60 -0.81
C MET A 214 -19.84 16.28 -0.27
N GLU A 215 -19.21 17.13 -1.08
CA GLU A 215 -18.02 17.86 -0.65
C GLU A 215 -18.26 18.72 0.61
N THR A 216 -19.49 19.22 0.77
CA THR A 216 -19.94 19.96 1.95
C THR A 216 -20.01 19.13 3.23
N ASP A 217 -20.09 17.80 3.13
CA ASP A 217 -20.09 16.89 4.30
C ASP A 217 -18.68 16.63 4.83
N LEU A 218 -17.65 16.80 4.00
CA LEU A 218 -16.27 16.44 4.33
C LEU A 218 -15.79 17.07 5.65
N PRO A 219 -16.01 18.37 5.95
CA PRO A 219 -15.54 18.94 7.21
C PRO A 219 -16.10 18.25 8.46
N GLU A 220 -17.33 17.73 8.40
CA GLU A 220 -17.93 17.00 9.52
C GLU A 220 -17.42 15.56 9.59
N VAL A 221 -17.37 14.86 8.44
CA VAL A 221 -16.85 13.49 8.34
C VAL A 221 -15.39 13.40 8.77
N ILE A 222 -14.56 14.38 8.40
CA ILE A 222 -13.15 14.46 8.79
C ILE A 222 -13.02 14.60 10.32
N ARG A 223 -13.84 15.44 10.95
CA ARG A 223 -13.84 15.59 12.42
C ARG A 223 -14.28 14.30 13.11
N TYR A 224 -15.33 13.65 12.59
CA TYR A 224 -15.81 12.37 13.08
C TYR A 224 -14.73 11.27 12.96
N ASP A 225 -14.07 11.15 11.81
CA ASP A 225 -12.96 10.22 11.60
C ASP A 225 -11.78 10.47 12.55
N ALA A 226 -11.36 11.72 12.69
CA ALA A 226 -10.25 12.09 13.56
C ALA A 226 -10.54 11.76 15.04
N ALA A 227 -11.80 11.87 15.48
CA ALA A 227 -12.21 11.50 16.84
C ALA A 227 -12.18 9.99 17.08
N ALA A 228 -12.42 9.18 16.03
CA ALA A 228 -12.45 7.72 16.12
C ALA A 228 -11.08 7.05 15.88
N PHE A 229 -10.18 7.71 15.15
CA PHE A 229 -8.87 7.16 14.78
C PHE A 229 -7.75 8.19 14.92
N LEU A 230 -7.36 8.80 13.81
CA LEU A 230 -6.25 9.74 13.69
C LEU A 230 -6.61 10.78 12.65
N GLU A 231 -6.08 11.98 12.81
CA GLU A 231 -6.19 13.01 11.78
C GLU A 231 -5.60 12.52 10.45
N ARG A 232 -6.42 12.50 9.39
CA ARG A 232 -5.99 12.08 8.04
C ARG A 232 -6.79 12.79 6.94
N GLU A 233 -7.09 14.07 7.16
CA GLU A 233 -7.90 14.92 6.29
C GLU A 233 -7.48 14.84 4.81
N ASP A 234 -6.21 15.06 4.50
CA ASP A 234 -5.71 15.07 3.12
C ASP A 234 -5.96 13.74 2.40
N ILE A 235 -5.87 12.63 3.14
CA ILE A 235 -6.16 11.29 2.63
C ILE A 235 -7.67 11.16 2.36
N LEU A 236 -8.53 11.53 3.32
CA LEU A 236 -9.98 11.44 3.14
C LEU A 236 -10.48 12.29 1.97
N ARG A 237 -9.99 13.53 1.83
CA ARG A 237 -10.36 14.39 0.69
C ARG A 237 -9.94 13.79 -0.63
N LYS A 238 -8.73 13.23 -0.70
CA LYS A 238 -8.23 12.61 -1.92
C LYS A 238 -9.00 11.35 -2.29
N LEU A 239 -9.30 10.50 -1.30
CA LEU A 239 -10.09 9.28 -1.49
C LEU A 239 -11.53 9.60 -1.89
N PHE A 240 -12.12 10.65 -1.34
CA PHE A 240 -13.45 11.12 -1.75
C PHE A 240 -13.46 11.49 -3.24
N ALA A 241 -12.45 12.23 -3.69
CA ALA A 241 -12.31 12.58 -5.10
C ALA A 241 -12.08 11.35 -6.01
N ASP A 242 -11.37 10.32 -5.54
CA ASP A 242 -11.15 9.08 -6.31
C ASP A 242 -12.37 8.13 -6.31
N GLY A 243 -13.23 8.23 -5.29
CA GLY A 243 -14.38 7.34 -5.11
C GLY A 243 -15.52 7.57 -6.10
N ALA A 244 -15.49 8.64 -6.91
CA ALA A 244 -16.46 8.91 -7.99
C ALA A 244 -17.94 8.77 -7.58
N GLY A 245 -18.31 9.30 -6.41
CA GLY A 245 -19.66 9.21 -5.86
C GLY A 245 -19.96 7.90 -5.11
N GLY A 246 -18.95 7.06 -4.88
CA GLY A 246 -19.02 5.85 -4.08
C GLY A 246 -18.71 6.04 -2.59
N CYS A 247 -18.93 7.24 -2.06
CA CYS A 247 -18.77 7.56 -0.64
C CYS A 247 -20.14 7.89 -0.05
N PHE A 248 -20.43 7.38 1.13
CA PHE A 248 -21.71 7.56 1.82
C PHE A 248 -21.51 8.00 3.26
N VAL A 249 -22.48 8.72 3.79
CA VAL A 249 -22.55 9.17 5.18
C VAL A 249 -23.87 8.75 5.79
N TYR A 250 -23.84 8.32 7.06
CA TYR A 250 -25.03 8.03 7.86
C TYR A 250 -25.28 9.17 8.84
N ARG A 251 -26.52 9.67 8.90
CA ARG A 251 -26.96 10.66 9.88
C ARG A 251 -28.14 10.17 10.71
N ASN A 252 -28.13 10.52 12.00
CA ASN A 252 -29.27 10.28 12.89
C ASN A 252 -30.40 11.31 12.67
N ASP A 253 -31.48 11.22 13.44
CA ASP A 253 -32.64 12.13 13.33
C ASP A 253 -32.30 13.60 13.64
N ALA A 254 -31.25 13.83 14.43
CA ALA A 254 -30.74 15.17 14.71
C ALA A 254 -29.79 15.69 13.61
N GLY A 255 -29.59 14.93 12.53
CA GLY A 255 -28.70 15.27 11.42
C GLY A 255 -27.21 15.09 11.73
N THR A 256 -26.84 14.48 12.85
CA THR A 256 -25.43 14.27 13.25
C THR A 256 -24.86 13.03 12.57
N VAL A 257 -23.62 13.12 12.07
CA VAL A 257 -22.89 11.97 11.52
C VAL A 257 -22.64 10.90 12.60
N GLN A 258 -23.01 9.65 12.29
CA GLN A 258 -22.69 8.47 13.11
C GLN A 258 -21.99 7.36 12.32
N GLY A 259 -21.57 7.67 11.10
CA GLY A 259 -20.79 6.76 10.30
C GLY A 259 -20.62 7.25 8.87
N TYR A 260 -19.63 6.65 8.20
CA TYR A 260 -19.37 6.87 6.79
C TYR A 260 -18.70 5.64 6.18
N GLY A 261 -18.82 5.50 4.86
CA GLY A 261 -18.16 4.44 4.12
C GLY A 261 -17.69 4.92 2.76
N TYR A 262 -16.42 4.69 2.45
CA TYR A 262 -15.83 5.03 1.16
C TYR A 262 -15.74 3.77 0.29
N SER A 263 -15.77 3.97 -1.02
CA SER A 263 -15.17 3.05 -1.97
C SER A 263 -14.08 3.75 -2.75
N ARG A 264 -13.12 2.97 -3.24
CA ARG A 264 -12.07 3.47 -4.13
C ARG A 264 -11.57 2.37 -5.07
N PRO A 265 -11.03 2.74 -6.24
CA PRO A 265 -10.45 1.78 -7.16
C PRO A 265 -9.30 0.97 -6.54
N GLY A 266 -9.10 -0.24 -7.07
CA GLY A 266 -7.95 -1.07 -6.76
C GLY A 266 -7.53 -1.88 -7.99
N ARG A 267 -6.29 -2.37 -7.99
CA ARG A 267 -5.69 -3.05 -9.14
C ARG A 267 -6.32 -4.42 -9.46
N LEU A 268 -6.71 -5.16 -8.43
CA LEU A 268 -7.33 -6.48 -8.48
C LEU A 268 -8.84 -6.40 -8.26
N ARG A 269 -9.29 -5.44 -7.44
CA ARG A 269 -10.68 -5.18 -7.06
C ARG A 269 -10.78 -3.86 -6.31
N PRO A 270 -11.96 -3.21 -6.27
CA PRO A 270 -12.17 -2.02 -5.45
C PRO A 270 -11.99 -2.34 -3.95
N PHE A 271 -11.72 -1.28 -3.19
CA PHE A 271 -11.78 -1.31 -1.74
C PHE A 271 -13.11 -0.72 -1.27
N VAL A 272 -13.65 -1.28 -0.18
CA VAL A 272 -14.53 -0.59 0.75
C VAL A 272 -13.66 -0.13 1.92
N GLY A 273 -13.50 1.17 2.07
CA GLY A 273 -12.62 1.78 3.05
C GLY A 273 -12.02 3.11 2.59
N PRO A 274 -11.76 4.06 3.52
CA PRO A 274 -12.00 3.96 4.96
C PRO A 274 -13.49 3.92 5.33
N PHE A 275 -13.77 3.32 6.49
CA PHE A 275 -15.10 2.95 6.92
C PHE A 275 -15.15 2.98 8.45
N ILE A 276 -16.06 3.77 9.02
CA ILE A 276 -16.27 3.89 10.47
C ILE A 276 -17.76 4.08 10.73
N ALA A 277 -18.30 3.41 11.74
CA ALA A 277 -19.67 3.55 12.20
C ALA A 277 -19.73 3.31 13.72
N ASP A 278 -20.60 4.05 14.42
CA ASP A 278 -20.78 3.93 15.87
C ASP A 278 -21.39 2.57 16.25
N GLU A 279 -22.26 2.02 15.39
CA GLU A 279 -23.03 0.79 15.62
C GLU A 279 -22.97 -0.17 14.44
N GLU A 280 -23.16 -1.47 14.72
CA GLU A 280 -23.14 -2.53 13.71
C GLU A 280 -24.28 -2.37 12.68
N GLU A 281 -25.46 -1.95 13.12
CA GLU A 281 -26.59 -1.66 12.24
C GLU A 281 -26.24 -0.58 11.20
N ILE A 282 -25.62 0.51 11.67
CA ILE A 282 -25.16 1.61 10.83
C ILE A 282 -24.08 1.12 9.85
N ALA A 283 -23.13 0.32 10.35
CA ALA A 283 -22.10 -0.29 9.53
C ALA A 283 -22.71 -1.13 8.39
N ARG A 284 -23.69 -1.99 8.69
CA ARG A 284 -24.33 -2.85 7.69
C ARG A 284 -25.06 -2.05 6.62
N GLN A 285 -25.73 -0.96 7.00
CA GLN A 285 -26.41 -0.08 6.05
C GLN A 285 -25.41 0.64 5.13
N LEU A 286 -24.33 1.19 5.70
CA LEU A 286 -23.25 1.82 4.91
C LEU A 286 -22.57 0.83 3.97
N LEU A 287 -22.24 -0.36 4.46
CA LEU A 287 -21.63 -1.42 3.65
C LEU A 287 -22.55 -1.85 2.51
N THR A 288 -23.86 -1.93 2.76
CA THR A 288 -24.86 -2.22 1.72
C THR A 288 -24.90 -1.14 0.66
N ALA A 289 -24.98 0.15 1.05
CA ALA A 289 -25.01 1.26 0.11
C ALA A 289 -23.73 1.35 -0.74
N VAL A 290 -22.55 1.22 -0.12
CA VAL A 290 -21.26 1.23 -0.83
C VAL A 290 -21.15 0.03 -1.79
N SER A 291 -21.56 -1.17 -1.35
CA SER A 291 -21.47 -2.38 -2.18
C SER A 291 -22.43 -2.32 -3.38
N LEU A 292 -23.65 -1.81 -3.18
CA LEU A 292 -24.61 -1.59 -4.27
C LEU A 292 -24.08 -0.57 -5.29
N LYS A 293 -23.39 0.48 -4.83
CA LYS A 293 -22.77 1.46 -5.73
C LYS A 293 -21.63 0.83 -6.55
N LEU A 294 -20.82 -0.03 -5.94
CA LEU A 294 -19.76 -0.76 -6.66
C LEU A 294 -20.33 -1.74 -7.71
N LEU A 295 -21.50 -2.34 -7.44
CA LEU A 295 -22.19 -3.24 -8.38
C LEU A 295 -22.71 -2.55 -9.65
N GLU A 296 -22.81 -1.22 -9.67
CA GLU A 296 -23.21 -0.50 -10.89
C GLU A 296 -22.18 -0.66 -12.02
N ASP A 297 -20.91 -0.91 -11.69
CA ASP A 297 -19.88 -1.28 -12.66
C ASP A 297 -19.83 -2.82 -12.77
N PRO A 298 -20.21 -3.40 -13.93
CA PRO A 298 -20.23 -4.84 -14.13
C PRO A 298 -18.84 -5.48 -14.09
N ALA A 299 -17.74 -4.70 -14.13
CA ALA A 299 -16.39 -5.23 -13.92
C ALA A 299 -16.09 -5.57 -12.45
N ASN A 300 -16.92 -5.09 -11.50
CA ASN A 300 -16.74 -5.34 -10.07
C ASN A 300 -17.53 -6.56 -9.62
N GLU A 301 -16.85 -7.69 -9.43
CA GLU A 301 -17.44 -8.91 -8.85
C GLU A 301 -17.25 -8.99 -7.33
N THR A 302 -16.07 -8.59 -6.86
CA THR A 302 -15.66 -8.67 -5.45
C THR A 302 -15.08 -7.34 -4.99
N ALA A 303 -15.03 -7.15 -3.67
CA ALA A 303 -14.33 -6.01 -3.06
C ALA A 303 -13.46 -6.47 -1.89
N PHE A 304 -12.48 -5.64 -1.54
CA PHE A 304 -11.72 -5.78 -0.30
C PHE A 304 -12.30 -4.93 0.82
N LEU A 305 -12.28 -5.46 2.04
CA LEU A 305 -12.52 -4.72 3.27
C LEU A 305 -11.45 -5.11 4.29
N ASP A 306 -10.74 -4.12 4.82
CA ASP A 306 -9.71 -4.31 5.84
C ASP A 306 -10.30 -4.04 7.23
N THR A 307 -10.17 -4.98 8.15
CA THR A 307 -10.79 -4.89 9.49
C THR A 307 -9.82 -5.33 10.60
N PRO A 308 -9.84 -4.69 11.78
CA PRO A 308 -9.13 -5.20 12.96
C PRO A 308 -9.65 -6.57 13.39
N GLU A 309 -8.75 -7.51 13.69
CA GLU A 309 -9.09 -8.87 14.14
C GLU A 309 -9.98 -8.87 15.37
N SER A 310 -9.85 -7.89 16.28
CA SER A 310 -10.70 -7.78 17.48
C SER A 310 -12.20 -7.65 17.16
N LYS A 311 -12.57 -7.27 15.94
CA LYS A 311 -13.95 -7.22 15.46
C LYS A 311 -14.44 -8.55 14.87
N PHE A 312 -13.55 -9.53 14.65
CA PHE A 312 -13.84 -10.83 14.04
C PHE A 312 -13.09 -12.00 14.73
N ALA A 313 -12.66 -11.80 15.98
CA ALA A 313 -11.86 -12.79 16.71
C ALA A 313 -12.65 -14.06 17.03
N ASP A 314 -13.98 -13.95 17.10
CA ASP A 314 -14.91 -15.06 17.33
C ASP A 314 -15.51 -15.56 16.02
N LYS A 315 -14.94 -16.65 15.48
CA LYS A 315 -15.47 -17.31 14.28
C LYS A 315 -16.94 -17.69 14.45
N GLY A 316 -17.82 -17.13 13.62
CA GLY A 316 -19.25 -17.43 13.61
C GLY A 316 -20.13 -16.37 14.30
N VAL A 317 -19.51 -15.35 14.90
CA VAL A 317 -20.16 -14.11 15.32
C VAL A 317 -19.67 -13.03 14.35
N TYR A 318 -20.56 -12.61 13.45
CA TYR A 318 -20.28 -11.57 12.45
C TYR A 318 -21.02 -10.29 12.82
#